data_AF-A0A1E3BIZ9-F1
#
_entry.id   AF-A0A1E3BIZ9-F1
#
_cell.length_a   1.000
_cell.length_b   1.000
_cell.length_c   1.000
_cell.angle_alpha   90.00
_cell.angle_beta   90.00
_cell.angle_gamma   90.00
#
_symmetry.space_group_name_H-M   'P 1'
#
loop_
_entity.id
_entity.type
_entity.pdbx_description
1 polymer ?
#
loop_
_entity_poly.entity_id
_entity_poly.type
_entity_poly.pdbx_seq_one_letter_code
_entity_poly.pdbx_strand_id
1 'polypeptide(L)'
;MQMMKELARIYPGPSNLMRMLDAFDIEGPNGRHECLVLELLGPSVEEAGETRLSGKIAKSIAKQALSGLDALHRQGIGHGDLYTRKLAFTLPDVDRLSERELLNVLGEPEISHVIRENGGPLEPGMPEYIVNPVSFREHGSILSQPIKIVDFGQSFMHTAPPETIYAPIPYRAPEIVFKDRLDYRIDLWSMGCTLFTLFASCPPFESAMMSERDLVFEMLEVATDPLPDKWREAKDELLGGSAEAYSGYTLQGWLNEIYFDSRLKQDLNGRHNQTGGACWQNATLPLCCLYRVFGAQFELASDLLTVANPLRNRVDRRTSSYRTDFAWQLSPTFPSGWIYYSIDSFSWRTATISMMYLISKALQYGAPFFIITSPVTSYADQIISINRNRSSAGFSLDIPLIMLIASIMKVFYWFGAYYDVSLLVQAVITIGVQIVLLKVALDNRPSPGIKSGIEHTPFSNLDAGGLSRPYEFWQWKNARPYWMFLAYFAASLTFIHVLMSYSQTYIDLLGYVGLAIEATLPLPQIIANHSSRSCKGFRLSVVAAWVLGDTMKLSYFFFGGQFVPWAFRLCAMFQCVCDFYLGFQFYLYTPRVAGSPRNQEGWGTEEKDIRMT
;
A
#
# COMPACT_ATOMS: atom_id res chain seq x y z
N MET A 1 -1.57 -14.45 31.07
CA MET A 1 -1.10 -15.52 31.97
C MET A 1 -2.21 -16.48 32.43
N GLN A 2 -3.31 -15.99 33.01
CA GLN A 2 -4.37 -16.88 33.56
C GLN A 2 -4.91 -17.90 32.56
N MET A 3 -5.20 -17.48 31.32
CA MET A 3 -5.69 -18.38 30.26
C MET A 3 -4.68 -19.49 29.93
N MET A 4 -3.40 -19.16 29.86
CA MET A 4 -2.33 -20.13 29.61
C MET A 4 -2.16 -21.12 30.78
N LYS A 5 -2.37 -20.67 32.03
CA LYS A 5 -2.43 -21.56 33.20
C LYS A 5 -3.60 -22.54 33.13
N GLU A 6 -4.78 -22.10 32.68
CA GLU A 6 -5.93 -23.00 32.48
C GLU A 6 -5.67 -24.01 31.36
N LEU A 7 -5.13 -23.57 30.23
CA LEU A 7 -4.78 -24.48 29.12
C LEU A 7 -3.70 -25.49 29.51
N ALA A 8 -2.72 -25.10 30.33
CA ALA A 8 -1.65 -25.98 30.80
C ALA A 8 -2.15 -27.12 31.72
N ARG A 9 -3.34 -26.99 32.32
CA ARG A 9 -3.94 -28.05 33.15
C ARG A 9 -4.52 -29.21 32.32
N ILE A 10 -4.69 -29.03 31.01
CA ILE A 10 -5.28 -30.02 30.13
C ILE A 10 -4.21 -31.02 29.70
N TYR A 11 -4.42 -32.31 29.99
CA TYR A 11 -3.50 -33.37 29.61
C TYR A 11 -4.19 -34.53 28.86
N PRO A 12 -3.69 -34.94 27.68
CA PRO A 12 -2.65 -34.26 26.91
C PRO A 12 -3.15 -32.91 26.38
N GLY A 13 -2.27 -31.90 26.37
CA GLY A 13 -2.60 -30.57 25.90
C GLY A 13 -2.98 -30.56 24.40
N PRO A 14 -3.85 -29.62 23.97
CA PRO A 14 -4.29 -29.52 22.59
C PRO A 14 -3.11 -29.26 21.63
N SER A 15 -3.02 -30.07 20.57
CA SER A 15 -1.87 -30.09 19.65
C SER A 15 -1.67 -28.83 18.82
N ASN A 16 -2.72 -28.02 18.66
CA ASN A 16 -2.72 -26.81 17.82
C ASN A 16 -2.81 -25.51 18.64
N LEU A 17 -2.54 -25.57 19.95
CA LEU A 17 -2.38 -24.40 20.81
C LEU A 17 -0.96 -24.37 21.36
N MET A 18 -0.38 -23.17 21.48
CA MET A 18 0.90 -22.99 22.15
C MET A 18 0.83 -23.43 23.61
N ARG A 19 1.86 -24.13 24.07
CA ARG A 19 1.99 -24.66 25.41
C ARG A 19 2.84 -23.74 26.29
N MET A 20 2.32 -23.43 27.46
CA MET A 20 3.10 -22.88 28.56
C MET A 20 3.84 -24.02 29.28
N LEU A 21 5.16 -23.88 29.40
CA LEU A 21 6.04 -24.83 30.07
C LEU A 21 6.20 -24.49 31.54
N ASP A 22 6.34 -23.20 31.85
CA ASP A 22 6.55 -22.70 33.21
C ASP A 22 6.16 -21.21 33.31
N ALA A 23 6.09 -20.68 34.53
CA ALA A 23 5.98 -19.26 34.81
C ALA A 23 6.70 -18.91 36.12
N PHE A 24 7.54 -17.89 36.10
CA PHE A 24 8.33 -17.44 37.25
C PHE A 24 8.43 -15.91 37.27
N ASP A 25 8.91 -15.36 38.37
CA ASP A 25 9.12 -13.91 38.52
C ASP A 25 10.61 -13.58 38.57
N ILE A 26 11.00 -12.49 37.91
CA ILE A 26 12.35 -11.92 37.99
C ILE A 26 12.27 -10.53 38.62
N GLU A 27 13.09 -10.29 39.63
CA GLU A 27 13.36 -8.94 40.12
C GLU A 27 14.42 -8.28 39.23
N GLY A 28 14.04 -7.22 38.53
CA GLY A 28 14.89 -6.45 37.65
C GLY A 28 15.08 -5.02 38.14
N PRO A 29 15.92 -4.22 37.44
CA PRO A 29 16.12 -2.81 37.75
C PRO A 29 14.83 -1.98 37.63
N ASN A 30 13.84 -2.47 36.87
CA ASN A 30 12.55 -1.82 36.65
C ASN A 30 11.41 -2.41 37.50
N GLY A 31 11.76 -3.18 38.54
CA GLY A 31 10.82 -3.84 39.44
C GLY A 31 10.65 -5.34 39.13
N ARG A 32 9.54 -5.90 39.63
CA ARG A 32 9.22 -7.32 39.46
C ARG A 32 8.55 -7.56 38.12
N HIS A 33 9.07 -8.51 37.37
CA HIS A 33 8.58 -8.92 36.05
C HIS A 33 8.06 -10.36 36.11
N GLU A 34 6.80 -10.56 35.75
CA GLU A 34 6.26 -11.91 35.56
C GLU A 34 6.72 -12.45 34.19
N CYS A 35 7.36 -13.62 34.19
CA CYS A 35 7.92 -14.25 33.00
C CYS A 35 7.16 -15.53 32.66
N LEU A 36 6.87 -15.71 31.37
CA LEU A 36 6.23 -16.92 30.83
C LEU A 36 7.27 -17.74 30.06
N VAL A 37 7.38 -19.02 30.38
CA VAL A 37 8.18 -19.97 29.59
C VAL A 37 7.25 -20.68 28.64
N LEU A 38 7.45 -20.47 27.34
CA LEU A 38 6.62 -21.01 26.27
C LEU A 38 7.47 -21.97 25.43
N GLU A 39 6.82 -22.91 24.75
CA GLU A 39 7.52 -23.70 23.75
C GLU A 39 8.02 -22.82 22.60
N LEU A 40 9.19 -23.14 22.06
CA LEU A 40 9.78 -22.41 20.94
C LEU A 40 9.08 -22.82 19.63
N LEU A 41 8.56 -21.82 18.90
CA LEU A 41 7.92 -21.99 17.60
C LEU A 41 8.67 -21.20 16.53
N GLY A 42 8.43 -21.54 15.27
CA GLY A 42 8.99 -20.89 14.11
C GLY A 42 8.20 -19.67 13.66
N PRO A 43 8.44 -19.19 12.42
CA PRO A 43 7.78 -18.01 11.90
C PRO A 43 6.27 -18.17 11.84
N SER A 44 5.57 -17.04 11.81
CA SER A 44 4.13 -17.02 11.59
C SER A 44 3.78 -17.44 10.15
N VAL A 45 2.52 -17.83 9.91
CA VAL A 45 2.03 -18.16 8.56
C VAL A 45 2.13 -16.94 7.63
N GLU A 46 1.92 -15.74 8.16
CA GLU A 46 2.07 -14.48 7.42
C GLU A 46 3.53 -14.26 6.97
N GLU A 47 4.48 -14.47 7.88
CA GLU A 47 5.91 -14.28 7.62
C GLU A 47 6.49 -15.35 6.69
N ALA A 48 6.12 -16.62 6.89
CA ALA A 48 6.56 -17.71 6.03
C ALA A 48 5.91 -17.70 4.63
N GLY A 49 4.82 -16.94 4.47
CA GLY A 49 4.00 -16.85 3.27
C GLY A 49 4.40 -15.70 2.35
N GLU A 50 5.68 -15.57 1.99
CA GLU A 50 6.17 -14.51 1.08
C GLU A 50 5.46 -14.51 -0.30
N THR A 51 4.80 -15.62 -0.67
CA THR A 51 3.97 -15.77 -1.87
C THR A 51 2.65 -16.49 -1.56
N ARG A 52 1.69 -16.45 -2.50
CA ARG A 52 0.41 -17.15 -2.38
C ARG A 52 0.62 -18.64 -2.07
N LEU A 53 0.14 -19.08 -0.90
CA LEU A 53 0.22 -20.48 -0.48
C LEU A 53 -0.49 -21.39 -1.49
N SER A 54 0.08 -22.58 -1.72
CA SER A 54 -0.62 -23.59 -2.51
C SER A 54 -1.92 -24.00 -1.80
N GLY A 55 -2.97 -24.30 -2.57
CA GLY A 55 -4.27 -24.69 -1.99
C GLY A 55 -4.18 -25.88 -1.04
N LYS A 56 -3.23 -26.81 -1.25
CA LYS A 56 -3.00 -27.96 -0.36
C LYS A 56 -2.46 -27.52 1.01
N ILE A 57 -1.49 -26.60 1.02
CA ILE A 57 -0.90 -26.07 2.26
C ILE A 57 -1.93 -25.20 3.00
N ALA A 58 -2.60 -24.30 2.28
CA ALA A 58 -3.66 -23.45 2.84
C ALA A 58 -4.78 -24.28 3.49
N LYS A 59 -5.27 -25.35 2.84
CA LYS A 59 -6.26 -26.28 3.41
C LYS A 59 -5.73 -26.99 4.67
N SER A 60 -4.45 -27.36 4.70
CA SER A 60 -3.83 -27.99 5.87
C SER A 60 -3.78 -27.04 7.06
N ILE A 61 -3.33 -25.80 6.84
CA ILE A 61 -3.26 -24.75 7.87
C ILE A 61 -4.66 -24.41 8.37
N ALA A 62 -5.62 -24.20 7.47
CA ALA A 62 -7.02 -23.93 7.79
C ALA A 62 -7.62 -24.98 8.74
N LYS A 63 -7.40 -26.27 8.43
CA LYS A 63 -7.88 -27.38 9.25
C LYS A 63 -7.29 -27.35 10.66
N GLN A 64 -5.99 -27.07 10.76
CA GLN A 64 -5.29 -27.01 12.04
C GLN A 64 -5.71 -25.80 12.88
N ALA A 65 -5.89 -24.64 12.25
CA ALA A 65 -6.36 -23.43 12.89
C ALA A 65 -7.78 -23.61 13.45
N LEU A 66 -8.69 -24.20 12.67
CA LEU A 66 -10.03 -24.55 13.13
C LEU A 66 -10.01 -25.56 14.28
N SER A 67 -9.11 -26.55 14.23
CA SER A 67 -8.96 -27.52 15.32
C SER A 67 -8.43 -26.88 16.61
N GLY A 68 -7.52 -25.92 16.50
CA GLY A 68 -7.03 -25.14 17.66
C GLY A 68 -8.15 -24.28 18.26
N LEU A 69 -8.91 -23.60 17.40
CA LEU A 69 -10.03 -22.76 17.85
C LEU A 69 -11.13 -23.56 18.55
N ASP A 70 -11.53 -24.70 18.00
CA ASP A 70 -12.48 -25.61 18.64
C ASP A 70 -11.97 -26.09 20.01
N ALA A 71 -10.69 -26.43 20.11
CA ALA A 71 -10.10 -26.82 21.39
C ALA A 71 -10.15 -25.68 22.43
N LEU A 72 -9.92 -24.43 22.02
CA LEU A 72 -10.00 -23.25 22.89
C LEU A 72 -11.44 -22.99 23.36
N HIS A 73 -12.39 -23.00 22.42
CA HIS A 73 -13.81 -22.76 22.70
C HIS A 73 -14.43 -23.82 23.60
N ARG A 74 -14.00 -25.08 23.50
CA ARG A 74 -14.43 -26.16 24.41
C ARG A 74 -14.02 -25.93 25.87
N GLN A 75 -12.99 -25.13 26.11
CA GLN A 75 -12.57 -24.72 27.46
C GLN A 75 -13.29 -23.47 27.95
N GLY A 76 -14.26 -22.96 27.18
CA GLY A 76 -14.93 -21.71 27.49
C GLY A 76 -14.00 -20.50 27.38
N ILE A 77 -12.97 -20.56 26.52
CA ILE A 77 -12.03 -19.48 26.28
C ILE A 77 -12.26 -18.92 24.88
N GLY A 78 -12.34 -17.61 24.74
CA GLY A 78 -12.24 -16.88 23.47
C GLY A 78 -10.83 -16.34 23.30
N HIS A 79 -10.31 -16.33 22.07
CA HIS A 79 -8.96 -15.85 21.76
C HIS A 79 -8.89 -14.33 21.70
N GLY A 80 -9.85 -13.70 20.99
CA GLY A 80 -9.98 -12.25 20.83
C GLY A 80 -9.07 -11.59 19.80
N ASP A 81 -8.18 -12.33 19.11
CA ASP A 81 -7.18 -11.71 18.22
C ASP A 81 -6.67 -12.67 17.14
N LEU A 82 -7.57 -13.35 16.41
CA LEU A 82 -7.18 -14.39 15.45
C LEU A 82 -6.94 -13.82 14.04
N TYR A 83 -5.72 -13.95 13.55
CA TYR A 83 -5.31 -13.67 12.17
C TYR A 83 -4.05 -14.46 11.81
N THR A 84 -3.59 -14.38 10.55
CA THR A 84 -2.53 -15.26 10.04
C THR A 84 -1.18 -15.13 10.78
N ARG A 85 -0.87 -13.95 11.34
CA ARG A 85 0.29 -13.76 12.23
C ARG A 85 0.21 -14.53 13.56
N LYS A 86 -0.99 -14.85 14.04
CA LYS A 86 -1.21 -15.64 15.28
C LYS A 86 -1.21 -17.14 15.04
N LEU A 87 -0.88 -17.58 13.84
CA LEU A 87 -0.64 -18.98 13.50
C LEU A 87 0.86 -19.16 13.30
N ALA A 88 1.55 -19.88 14.17
CA ALA A 88 2.99 -20.12 14.08
C ALA A 88 3.30 -21.58 13.76
N PHE A 89 4.31 -21.82 12.94
CA PHE A 89 4.76 -23.18 12.63
C PHE A 89 5.54 -23.79 13.79
N THR A 90 5.42 -25.09 14.00
CA THR A 90 6.27 -25.80 14.97
C THR A 90 7.67 -26.01 14.42
N LEU A 91 8.68 -25.97 15.29
CA LEU A 91 10.06 -26.34 14.99
C LEU A 91 10.39 -27.68 15.66
N PRO A 92 10.08 -28.83 15.02
CA PRO A 92 10.49 -30.11 15.57
C PRO A 92 12.02 -30.17 15.69
N ASP A 93 12.51 -30.89 16.70
CA ASP A 93 13.93 -31.13 16.97
C ASP A 93 14.77 -29.92 17.41
N VAL A 94 14.20 -28.72 17.53
CA VAL A 94 14.94 -27.54 18.03
C VAL A 94 15.48 -27.75 19.45
N ASP A 95 14.72 -28.46 20.30
CA ASP A 95 15.12 -28.82 21.66
C ASP A 95 16.34 -29.76 21.73
N ARG A 96 16.72 -30.37 20.59
CA ARG A 96 17.87 -31.27 20.47
C ARG A 96 19.13 -30.57 19.99
N LEU A 97 19.00 -29.35 19.48
CA LEU A 97 20.12 -28.57 18.98
C LEU A 97 20.87 -27.98 20.17
N SER A 98 22.20 -28.04 20.12
CA SER A 98 23.03 -27.20 20.98
C SER A 98 22.86 -25.73 20.58
N GLU A 99 23.11 -24.81 21.53
CA GLU A 99 23.08 -23.36 21.26
C GLU A 99 23.93 -22.98 20.04
N ARG A 100 25.11 -23.59 19.91
CA ARG A 100 26.01 -23.37 18.78
C ARG A 100 25.41 -23.85 17.44
N GLU A 101 24.70 -24.98 17.43
CA GLU A 101 24.00 -25.45 16.24
C GLU A 101 22.81 -24.55 15.88
N LEU A 102 22.09 -24.05 16.88
CA LEU A 102 21.02 -23.08 16.69
C LEU A 102 21.54 -21.77 16.10
N LEU A 103 22.65 -21.23 16.62
CA LEU A 103 23.30 -20.03 16.11
C LEU A 103 23.89 -20.23 14.70
N ASN A 104 24.38 -21.43 14.37
CA ASN A 104 24.79 -21.72 12.99
C ASN A 104 23.63 -21.64 11.99
N VAL A 105 22.40 -21.92 12.43
CA VAL A 105 21.19 -21.89 11.59
C VAL A 105 20.59 -20.48 11.53
N LEU A 106 20.47 -19.81 12.68
CA LEU A 106 19.83 -18.50 12.79
C LEU A 106 20.77 -17.32 12.50
N GLY A 107 22.08 -17.55 12.57
CA GLY A 107 23.10 -16.52 12.59
C GLY A 107 23.43 -16.05 14.01
N GLU A 108 24.55 -15.34 14.13
CA GLU A 108 24.90 -14.66 15.38
C GLU A 108 23.94 -13.50 15.65
N PRO A 109 23.55 -13.23 16.90
CA PRO A 109 22.63 -12.15 17.23
C PRO A 109 23.20 -10.80 16.79
N GLU A 110 22.46 -10.07 15.96
CA GLU A 110 22.82 -8.71 15.58
C GLU A 110 22.37 -7.74 16.67
N ILE A 111 23.33 -7.05 17.27
CA ILE A 111 23.11 -6.17 18.41
C ILE A 111 23.24 -4.70 17.96
N SER A 112 22.28 -3.87 18.36
CA SER A 112 22.34 -2.41 18.21
C SER A 112 22.41 -1.75 19.58
N HIS A 113 23.38 -0.88 19.80
CA HIS A 113 23.52 -0.16 21.07
C HIS A 113 22.47 0.95 21.20
N VAL A 114 21.88 1.06 22.39
CA VAL A 114 20.94 2.13 22.71
C VAL A 114 21.75 3.37 23.07
N ILE A 115 21.56 4.43 22.31
CA ILE A 115 22.18 5.73 22.56
C ILE A 115 21.10 6.79 22.75
N ARG A 116 21.35 7.74 23.65
CA ARG A 116 20.46 8.89 23.81
C ARG A 116 20.71 9.87 22.67
N GLU A 117 19.66 10.45 22.09
CA GLU A 117 19.80 11.41 20.96
C GLU A 117 20.73 12.59 21.28
N ASN A 118 20.79 13.00 22.55
CA ASN A 118 21.67 14.08 23.01
C ASN A 118 23.09 13.64 23.41
N GLY A 119 23.45 12.37 23.20
CA GLY A 119 24.76 11.81 23.56
C GLY A 119 25.04 11.69 25.07
N GLY A 120 24.05 11.98 25.93
CA GLY A 120 24.17 11.84 27.38
C GLY A 120 24.09 10.38 27.84
N PRO A 121 24.39 10.10 29.14
CA PRO A 121 24.26 8.77 29.70
C PRO A 121 22.82 8.26 29.65
N LEU A 122 22.64 6.95 29.53
CA LEU A 122 21.34 6.30 29.61
C LEU A 122 20.73 6.47 31.00
N GLU A 123 19.42 6.60 31.07
CA GLU A 123 18.69 6.66 32.33
C GLU A 123 18.71 5.28 33.01
N PRO A 124 18.70 5.23 34.37
CA PRO A 124 18.62 3.97 35.09
C PRO A 124 17.41 3.15 34.62
N GLY A 125 17.65 1.89 34.23
CA GLY A 125 16.60 0.98 33.75
C GLY A 125 16.47 0.86 32.23
N MET A 126 17.18 1.67 31.45
CA MET A 126 17.25 1.53 30.00
C MET A 126 18.24 0.43 29.59
N PRO A 127 17.89 -0.45 28.63
CA PRO A 127 18.81 -1.47 28.14
C PRO A 127 19.96 -0.83 27.37
N GLU A 128 21.18 -1.36 27.53
CA GLU A 128 22.38 -0.86 26.84
C GLU A 128 22.39 -1.22 25.35
N TYR A 129 21.63 -2.25 24.98
CA TYR A 129 21.54 -2.73 23.62
C TYR A 129 20.18 -3.39 23.36
N ILE A 130 19.82 -3.47 22.09
CA ILE A 130 18.68 -4.22 21.55
C ILE A 130 19.20 -5.25 20.56
N VAL A 131 18.48 -6.35 20.42
CA VAL A 131 18.82 -7.43 19.48
C VAL A 131 17.84 -7.36 18.31
N ASN A 132 18.35 -7.36 17.09
CA ASN A 132 17.52 -7.35 15.89
C ASN A 132 16.75 -8.68 15.78
N PRO A 133 15.49 -8.65 15.29
CA PRO A 133 14.75 -9.87 15.01
C PRO A 133 15.46 -10.77 14.00
N VAL A 134 15.49 -12.08 14.25
CA VAL A 134 16.03 -13.07 13.32
C VAL A 134 15.10 -13.23 12.13
N SER A 135 15.65 -13.21 10.91
CA SER A 135 14.92 -13.52 9.69
C SER A 135 15.14 -14.99 9.30
N PHE A 136 14.07 -15.78 9.25
CA PHE A 136 14.12 -17.14 8.73
C PHE A 136 14.28 -17.11 7.20
N ARG A 137 15.37 -17.67 6.66
CA ARG A 137 15.66 -17.61 5.21
C ARG A 137 15.20 -18.84 4.41
N GLU A 138 14.94 -19.97 5.06
CA GLU A 138 14.56 -21.24 4.40
C GLU A 138 13.10 -21.65 4.68
N HIS A 139 12.16 -21.03 3.96
CA HIS A 139 10.72 -21.26 4.14
C HIS A 139 10.18 -22.58 3.54
N GLY A 140 10.93 -23.26 2.66
CA GLY A 140 10.38 -24.42 1.93
C GLY A 140 10.00 -25.61 2.82
N SER A 141 10.84 -25.92 3.81
CA SER A 141 10.62 -27.06 4.72
C SER A 141 9.60 -26.74 5.82
N ILE A 142 9.57 -25.49 6.30
CA ILE A 142 8.72 -25.08 7.44
C ILE A 142 7.22 -25.16 7.11
N LEU A 143 6.82 -24.89 5.86
CA LEU A 143 5.42 -24.93 5.43
C LEU A 143 4.76 -26.32 5.53
N SER A 144 5.57 -27.37 5.68
CA SER A 144 5.10 -28.74 5.91
C SER A 144 4.84 -29.04 7.39
N GLN A 145 5.33 -28.20 8.30
CA GLN A 145 5.21 -28.39 9.74
C GLN A 145 3.80 -28.07 10.24
N PRO A 146 3.36 -28.68 11.36
CA PRO A 146 2.15 -28.29 12.04
C PRO A 146 2.14 -26.81 12.45
N ILE A 147 0.96 -26.24 12.60
CA ILE A 147 0.79 -24.89 13.16
C ILE A 147 0.16 -24.94 14.55
N LYS A 148 0.43 -23.90 15.33
CA LYS A 148 -0.20 -23.63 16.62
C LYS A 148 -0.71 -22.19 16.66
N ILE A 149 -1.84 -22.01 17.35
CA ILE A 149 -2.36 -20.69 17.71
C ILE A 149 -1.51 -20.14 18.86
N VAL A 150 -1.08 -18.89 18.72
CA VAL A 150 -0.18 -18.21 19.65
C VAL A 150 -0.77 -16.89 20.15
N ASP A 151 -0.15 -16.35 21.20
CA ASP A 151 -0.47 -15.05 21.81
C ASP A 151 -1.90 -14.93 22.37
N PHE A 152 -2.00 -15.31 23.65
CA PHE A 152 -3.24 -15.26 24.42
C PHE A 152 -3.40 -13.96 25.22
N GLY A 153 -2.74 -12.87 24.79
CA GLY A 153 -2.77 -11.57 25.47
C GLY A 153 -4.15 -10.91 25.51
N GLN A 154 -4.99 -11.19 24.50
CA GLN A 154 -6.36 -10.68 24.38
C GLN A 154 -7.43 -11.74 24.71
N SER A 155 -7.02 -12.92 25.18
CA SER A 155 -7.94 -14.03 25.43
C SER A 155 -8.75 -13.83 26.70
N PHE A 156 -9.99 -14.34 26.69
CA PHE A 156 -10.97 -14.11 27.74
C PHE A 156 -11.84 -15.35 27.98
N MET A 157 -12.44 -15.44 29.18
CA MET A 157 -13.42 -16.49 29.46
C MET A 157 -14.77 -16.11 28.83
N HIS A 158 -15.50 -17.07 28.28
CA HIS A 158 -16.85 -16.85 27.73
C HIS A 158 -17.82 -16.27 28.77
N THR A 159 -17.59 -16.57 30.05
CA THR A 159 -18.36 -16.07 31.19
C THR A 159 -18.00 -14.64 31.60
N ALA A 160 -16.87 -14.13 31.14
CA ALA A 160 -16.35 -12.81 31.46
C ALA A 160 -15.71 -12.16 30.22
N PRO A 161 -16.51 -11.86 29.17
CA PRO A 161 -15.99 -11.16 28.00
C PRO A 161 -15.57 -9.73 28.38
N PRO A 162 -14.48 -9.21 27.77
CA PRO A 162 -14.03 -7.85 28.02
C PRO A 162 -14.99 -6.84 27.38
N GLU A 163 -14.88 -5.57 27.80
CA GLU A 163 -15.61 -4.47 27.16
C GLU A 163 -15.01 -4.08 25.80
N THR A 164 -13.70 -4.27 25.62
CA THR A 164 -12.98 -3.91 24.40
C THR A 164 -11.95 -4.97 24.03
N ILE A 165 -11.73 -5.13 22.72
CA ILE A 165 -10.75 -6.03 22.13
C ILE A 165 -9.97 -5.28 21.06
N TYR A 166 -8.64 -5.40 21.09
CA TYR A 166 -7.73 -4.63 20.25
C TYR A 166 -7.22 -5.43 19.04
N ALA A 167 -8.11 -6.18 18.37
CA ALA A 167 -7.76 -6.88 17.14
C ALA A 167 -7.44 -5.91 15.98
N PRO A 168 -6.63 -6.30 14.97
CA PRO A 168 -6.43 -5.49 13.78
C PRO A 168 -7.74 -5.21 13.04
N ILE A 169 -7.92 -3.99 12.52
CA ILE A 169 -9.18 -3.50 11.93
C ILE A 169 -9.76 -4.48 10.89
N PRO A 170 -9.00 -5.02 9.91
CA PRO A 170 -9.53 -5.94 8.90
C PRO A 170 -10.20 -7.22 9.43
N TYR A 171 -9.89 -7.61 10.67
CA TYR A 171 -10.37 -8.84 11.28
C TYR A 171 -11.44 -8.58 12.35
N ARG A 172 -11.79 -7.32 12.64
CA ARG A 172 -12.77 -6.98 13.67
C ARG A 172 -14.17 -7.42 13.27
N ALA A 173 -14.83 -8.11 14.19
CA ALA A 173 -16.25 -8.42 14.09
C ALA A 173 -17.10 -7.14 14.21
N PRO A 174 -18.29 -7.09 13.59
CA PRO A 174 -19.16 -5.92 13.66
C PRO A 174 -19.47 -5.45 15.08
N GLU A 175 -19.71 -6.36 16.03
CA GLU A 175 -19.96 -6.02 17.43
C GLU A 175 -18.77 -5.35 18.14
N ILE A 176 -17.54 -5.61 17.69
CA ILE A 176 -16.35 -4.91 18.21
C ILE A 176 -16.40 -3.46 17.75
N VAL A 177 -16.71 -3.24 16.46
CA VAL A 177 -16.79 -1.90 15.85
C VAL A 177 -17.95 -1.09 16.44
N PHE A 178 -19.11 -1.71 16.60
CA PHE A 178 -20.31 -1.06 17.13
C PHE A 178 -20.36 -1.03 18.67
N LYS A 179 -19.29 -1.47 19.35
CA LYS A 179 -19.19 -1.52 20.82
C LYS A 179 -20.39 -2.22 21.47
N ASP A 180 -20.86 -3.28 20.84
CA ASP A 180 -21.94 -4.12 21.35
C ASP A 180 -21.39 -5.22 22.27
N ARG A 181 -22.28 -5.97 22.90
CA ARG A 181 -21.90 -7.06 23.80
C ARG A 181 -21.05 -8.10 23.09
N LEU A 182 -19.81 -8.21 23.53
CA LEU A 182 -18.84 -9.17 23.02
C LEU A 182 -19.10 -10.58 23.59
N ASP A 183 -18.81 -11.58 22.76
CA ASP A 183 -18.65 -12.97 23.18
C ASP A 183 -17.67 -13.70 22.25
N TYR A 184 -17.49 -15.00 22.48
CA TYR A 184 -16.51 -15.82 21.76
C TYR A 184 -16.74 -15.91 20.24
N ARG A 185 -17.89 -15.47 19.72
CA ARG A 185 -18.21 -15.55 18.30
C ARG A 185 -17.43 -14.54 17.46
N ILE A 186 -16.86 -13.52 18.09
CA ILE A 186 -15.87 -12.65 17.43
C ILE A 186 -14.69 -13.44 16.86
N ASP A 187 -14.32 -14.56 17.49
CA ASP A 187 -13.27 -15.43 16.99
C ASP A 187 -13.71 -16.17 15.72
N LEU A 188 -14.99 -16.49 15.59
CA LEU A 188 -15.53 -17.15 14.40
C LEU A 188 -15.48 -16.21 13.19
N TRP A 189 -15.79 -14.92 13.41
CA TRP A 189 -15.63 -13.87 12.40
C TRP A 189 -14.16 -13.70 12.01
N SER A 190 -13.29 -13.51 13.00
CA SER A 190 -11.85 -13.31 12.80
C SER A 190 -11.22 -14.52 12.11
N MET A 191 -11.63 -15.74 12.46
CA MET A 191 -11.24 -16.97 11.79
C MET A 191 -11.76 -17.04 10.36
N GLY A 192 -12.99 -16.60 10.08
CA GLY A 192 -13.48 -16.46 8.70
C GLY A 192 -12.59 -15.56 7.84
N CYS A 193 -12.23 -14.39 8.37
CA CYS A 193 -11.30 -13.46 7.72
C CYS A 193 -9.89 -14.05 7.57
N THR A 194 -9.42 -14.79 8.57
CA THR A 194 -8.14 -15.52 8.55
C THR A 194 -8.12 -16.55 7.43
N LEU A 195 -9.16 -17.38 7.33
CA LEU A 195 -9.30 -18.39 6.28
C LEU A 195 -9.35 -17.72 4.91
N PHE A 196 -10.11 -16.63 4.73
CA PHE A 196 -10.10 -15.86 3.49
C PHE A 196 -8.67 -15.43 3.12
N THR A 197 -7.96 -14.84 4.08
CA THR A 197 -6.57 -14.39 3.90
C THR A 197 -5.65 -15.53 3.45
N LEU A 198 -5.80 -16.74 4.01
CA LEU A 198 -4.99 -17.89 3.61
C LEU A 198 -5.16 -18.29 2.14
N PHE A 199 -6.35 -18.10 1.55
CA PHE A 199 -6.65 -18.51 0.17
C PHE A 199 -6.51 -17.37 -0.86
N ALA A 200 -6.79 -16.14 -0.43
CA ALA A 200 -6.77 -14.94 -1.26
C ALA A 200 -5.45 -14.15 -1.16
N SER A 201 -4.65 -14.39 -0.12
CA SER A 201 -3.43 -13.65 0.21
C SER A 201 -3.64 -12.17 0.57
N CYS A 202 -4.89 -11.77 0.83
CA CYS A 202 -5.27 -10.50 1.43
C CYS A 202 -6.51 -10.72 2.31
N PRO A 203 -6.73 -9.92 3.37
CA PRO A 203 -7.99 -9.94 4.11
C PRO A 203 -9.20 -9.57 3.23
N PRO A 204 -10.42 -9.96 3.64
CA PRO A 204 -11.63 -9.70 2.87
C PRO A 204 -12.04 -8.22 2.84
N PHE A 205 -11.59 -7.47 3.83
CA PHE A 205 -11.79 -6.03 3.96
C PHE A 205 -10.39 -5.41 4.04
N GLU A 206 -9.99 -4.59 3.07
CA GLU A 206 -8.66 -3.98 3.01
C GLU A 206 -8.66 -2.66 2.20
N SER A 207 -8.27 -1.57 2.87
CA SER A 207 -8.02 -0.27 2.25
C SER A 207 -6.82 0.42 2.91
N ALA A 208 -6.13 1.26 2.13
CA ALA A 208 -4.99 2.02 2.63
C ALA A 208 -5.44 2.99 3.74
N MET A 209 -4.82 2.88 4.92
CA MET A 209 -5.19 3.66 6.12
C MET A 209 -6.64 3.45 6.56
N MET A 210 -7.11 2.20 6.52
CA MET A 210 -8.47 1.82 6.92
C MET A 210 -8.81 2.29 8.34
N SER A 211 -9.95 2.97 8.46
CA SER A 211 -10.62 3.26 9.72
C SER A 211 -11.78 2.28 9.98
N GLU A 212 -12.32 2.27 11.19
CA GLU A 212 -13.54 1.51 11.51
C GLU A 212 -14.73 1.91 10.63
N ARG A 213 -14.77 3.16 10.17
CA ARG A 213 -15.79 3.66 9.23
C ARG A 213 -15.67 2.98 7.87
N ASP A 214 -14.46 2.89 7.34
CA ASP A 214 -14.18 2.28 6.04
C ASP A 214 -14.48 0.78 6.08
N LEU A 215 -14.11 0.11 7.17
CA LEU A 215 -14.46 -1.29 7.41
C LEU A 215 -15.99 -1.52 7.36
N VAL A 216 -16.78 -0.65 8.01
CA VAL A 216 -18.25 -0.76 7.99
C VAL A 216 -18.82 -0.52 6.59
N PHE A 217 -18.24 0.42 5.83
CA PHE A 217 -18.62 0.61 4.43
C PHE A 217 -18.34 -0.62 3.58
N GLU A 218 -17.15 -1.22 3.72
CA GLU A 218 -16.78 -2.43 2.98
C GLU A 218 -17.67 -3.63 3.38
N MET A 219 -17.97 -3.80 4.68
CA MET A 219 -18.92 -4.81 5.15
C MET A 219 -20.31 -4.64 4.50
N LEU A 220 -20.82 -3.40 4.44
CA LEU A 220 -22.10 -3.07 3.83
C LEU A 220 -22.10 -3.29 2.31
N GLU A 221 -21.01 -2.93 1.63
CA GLU A 221 -20.86 -3.12 0.19
C GLU A 221 -20.82 -4.61 -0.18
N VAL A 222 -20.10 -5.42 0.60
CA VAL A 222 -19.94 -6.87 0.37
C VAL A 222 -21.20 -7.65 0.74
N ALA A 223 -21.84 -7.31 1.86
CA ALA A 223 -23.05 -8.00 2.30
C ALA A 223 -24.30 -7.61 1.47
N THR A 224 -24.26 -6.51 0.73
CA THR A 224 -25.36 -5.98 -0.11
C THR A 224 -26.67 -5.66 0.62
N ASP A 225 -26.67 -5.65 1.96
CA ASP A 225 -27.84 -5.51 2.84
C ASP A 225 -27.65 -4.47 3.96
N PRO A 226 -28.72 -3.93 4.56
CA PRO A 226 -28.63 -3.08 5.75
C PRO A 226 -28.19 -3.85 7.02
N LEU A 227 -27.43 -3.18 7.90
CA LEU A 227 -27.03 -3.69 9.22
C LEU A 227 -28.24 -4.02 10.12
N PRO A 228 -28.07 -4.90 11.13
CA PRO A 228 -29.05 -5.10 12.19
C PRO A 228 -29.61 -3.80 12.77
N ASP A 229 -30.91 -3.79 13.06
CA ASP A 229 -31.60 -2.60 13.57
C ASP A 229 -30.93 -2.03 14.83
N LYS A 230 -30.39 -2.90 15.70
CA LYS A 230 -29.66 -2.53 16.90
C LYS A 230 -28.38 -1.72 16.65
N TRP A 231 -27.81 -1.78 15.46
CA TRP A 231 -26.60 -1.04 15.08
C TRP A 231 -26.91 0.13 14.14
N ARG A 232 -28.17 0.39 13.83
CA ARG A 232 -28.58 1.46 12.90
C ARG A 232 -28.20 2.84 13.43
N GLU A 233 -28.50 3.13 14.69
CA GLU A 233 -28.15 4.41 15.32
C GLU A 233 -26.62 4.60 15.42
N ALA A 234 -25.91 3.56 15.88
CA ALA A 234 -24.44 3.57 15.97
C ALA A 234 -23.77 3.69 14.58
N LYS A 235 -24.37 3.09 13.55
CA LYS A 235 -23.95 3.26 12.15
C LYS A 235 -24.15 4.70 11.70
N ASP A 236 -25.32 5.29 11.95
CA ASP A 236 -25.63 6.65 11.51
C ASP A 236 -24.72 7.69 12.17
N GLU A 237 -24.37 7.47 13.45
CA GLU A 237 -23.36 8.23 14.20
C GLU A 237 -21.94 8.05 13.62
N LEU A 238 -21.52 6.80 13.34
CA LEU A 238 -20.19 6.47 12.80
C LEU A 238 -20.01 6.96 11.36
N LEU A 239 -21.05 6.90 10.53
CA LEU A 239 -20.98 7.22 9.11
C LEU A 239 -21.29 8.68 8.78
N GLY A 240 -21.70 9.50 9.75
CA GLY A 240 -21.91 10.94 9.57
C GLY A 240 -23.12 11.31 8.72
N GLY A 241 -24.20 10.53 8.80
CA GLY A 241 -25.49 10.90 8.22
C GLY A 241 -25.56 10.92 6.69
N SER A 242 -25.14 9.86 6.00
CA SER A 242 -25.61 9.61 4.63
C SER A 242 -25.51 8.13 4.25
N ALA A 243 -26.65 7.48 3.98
CA ALA A 243 -26.80 6.49 2.90
C ALA A 243 -28.28 6.07 2.76
N GLU A 244 -28.79 6.19 1.54
CA GLU A 244 -30.12 5.75 1.11
C GLU A 244 -30.29 4.23 1.18
N ALA A 245 -31.54 3.80 1.37
CA ALA A 245 -31.93 2.41 1.58
C ALA A 245 -32.03 1.62 0.27
N TYR A 246 -31.45 0.42 0.24
CA TYR A 246 -31.80 -0.64 -0.72
C TYR A 246 -32.43 -1.82 0.02
N SER A 247 -33.46 -2.44 -0.58
CA SER A 247 -34.25 -3.53 0.00
C SER A 247 -34.04 -4.86 -0.76
N GLY A 248 -33.66 -5.90 0.00
CA GLY A 248 -33.44 -7.28 -0.42
C GLY A 248 -33.19 -8.18 0.81
N TYR A 249 -33.34 -9.50 0.70
CA TYR A 249 -33.34 -10.47 1.82
C TYR A 249 -32.08 -10.45 2.69
N THR A 250 -32.25 -10.41 4.02
CA THR A 250 -31.39 -9.63 4.93
C THR A 250 -30.28 -10.39 5.67
N LEU A 251 -29.10 -9.76 5.79
CA LEU A 251 -28.06 -10.03 6.81
C LEU A 251 -28.64 -10.14 8.23
N GLN A 252 -29.71 -9.39 8.54
CA GLN A 252 -30.48 -9.50 9.78
C GLN A 252 -31.19 -10.87 9.92
N GLY A 253 -31.76 -11.42 8.86
CA GLY A 253 -32.32 -12.77 8.86
C GLY A 253 -31.25 -13.84 9.08
N TRP A 254 -30.06 -13.65 8.50
CA TRP A 254 -28.91 -14.54 8.67
C TRP A 254 -28.27 -14.45 10.06
N LEU A 255 -27.99 -13.24 10.54
CA LEU A 255 -27.50 -12.98 11.89
C LEU A 255 -28.53 -13.47 12.91
N ASN A 256 -29.83 -13.33 12.67
CA ASN A 256 -30.81 -13.95 13.55
C ASN A 256 -30.77 -15.49 13.45
N GLU A 257 -30.76 -16.14 12.29
CA GLU A 257 -30.71 -17.61 12.22
C GLU A 257 -29.45 -18.28 12.79
N ILE A 258 -28.26 -17.70 12.54
CA ILE A 258 -26.97 -18.34 12.84
C ILE A 258 -26.26 -17.70 14.05
N TYR A 259 -26.53 -16.43 14.33
CA TYR A 259 -25.91 -15.67 15.41
C TYR A 259 -26.88 -15.51 16.61
N PHE A 260 -28.09 -14.97 16.44
CA PHE A 260 -28.91 -14.49 17.54
C PHE A 260 -30.14 -15.38 17.90
N ASP A 261 -30.51 -16.41 17.11
CA ASP A 261 -31.69 -17.24 17.38
C ASP A 261 -31.42 -18.18 18.57
N SER A 262 -32.02 -17.75 19.67
CA SER A 262 -32.19 -18.42 20.95
C SER A 262 -32.84 -19.81 20.92
N ARG A 263 -33.28 -20.36 19.79
CA ARG A 263 -33.79 -21.76 19.76
C ARG A 263 -32.74 -22.82 20.09
N LEU A 264 -31.44 -22.55 19.86
CA LEU A 264 -30.35 -23.39 20.35
C LEU A 264 -30.11 -23.27 21.88
N LYS A 265 -30.75 -22.32 22.59
CA LYS A 265 -30.67 -22.24 24.06
C LYS A 265 -31.47 -23.35 24.75
N GLN A 266 -32.51 -23.91 24.13
CA GLN A 266 -33.38 -24.88 24.80
C GLN A 266 -32.73 -26.24 25.05
N ASP A 267 -31.71 -26.63 24.27
CA ASP A 267 -30.96 -27.88 24.50
C ASP A 267 -29.80 -27.74 25.51
N LEU A 268 -29.51 -26.53 26.01
CA LEU A 268 -28.40 -26.29 26.94
C LEU A 268 -28.82 -26.31 28.43
N ASN A 269 -30.12 -26.39 28.74
CA ASN A 269 -30.62 -26.43 30.13
C ASN A 269 -31.32 -27.74 30.53
N GLY A 270 -31.21 -28.80 29.73
CA GLY A 270 -31.93 -30.06 29.94
C GLY A 270 -31.04 -31.30 30.06
N ARG A 271 -30.60 -31.60 31.29
CA ARG A 271 -30.11 -32.90 31.80
C ARG A 271 -28.92 -33.56 31.09
N HIS A 272 -27.91 -33.89 31.90
CA HIS A 272 -26.95 -34.96 31.66
C HIS A 272 -27.62 -36.22 31.07
N ASN A 273 -27.33 -36.54 29.81
CA ASN A 273 -26.74 -37.83 29.42
C ASN A 273 -26.49 -37.94 27.91
N GLN A 274 -25.32 -38.51 27.58
CA GLN A 274 -24.97 -39.23 26.35
C GLN A 274 -24.63 -38.44 25.06
N THR A 275 -23.31 -38.23 24.92
CA THR A 275 -22.47 -38.43 23.72
C THR A 275 -22.79 -37.71 22.39
N GLY A 276 -21.95 -36.71 22.08
CA GLY A 276 -21.17 -36.71 20.82
C GLY A 276 -21.67 -35.90 19.60
N GLY A 277 -22.90 -35.40 19.58
CA GLY A 277 -23.49 -34.80 18.37
C GLY A 277 -23.40 -33.27 18.21
N ALA A 278 -23.47 -32.49 19.29
CA ALA A 278 -23.63 -31.02 19.22
C ALA A 278 -22.33 -30.24 18.89
N CYS A 279 -21.17 -30.90 18.93
CA CYS A 279 -19.87 -30.22 18.93
C CYS A 279 -19.38 -29.75 17.54
N TRP A 280 -19.97 -30.25 16.44
CA TRP A 280 -19.44 -30.05 15.09
C TRP A 280 -20.13 -28.95 14.28
N GLN A 281 -21.26 -28.40 14.75
CA GLN A 281 -21.92 -27.26 14.11
C GLN A 281 -21.05 -25.98 14.14
N ASN A 282 -20.24 -25.80 15.20
CA ASN A 282 -19.42 -24.60 15.40
C ASN A 282 -18.22 -24.49 14.45
N ALA A 283 -17.61 -25.59 14.01
CA ALA A 283 -16.49 -25.56 13.05
C ALA A 283 -16.94 -25.26 11.61
N THR A 284 -18.18 -25.59 11.27
CA THR A 284 -18.82 -25.20 9.99
C THR A 284 -19.30 -23.75 9.98
N LEU A 285 -19.50 -23.13 11.14
CA LEU A 285 -20.04 -21.75 11.22
C LEU A 285 -19.13 -20.72 10.53
N PRO A 286 -17.79 -20.67 10.75
CA PRO A 286 -16.90 -19.76 10.03
C PRO A 286 -16.93 -19.96 8.51
N LEU A 287 -17.07 -21.21 8.05
CA LEU A 287 -17.20 -21.55 6.63
C LEU A 287 -18.57 -21.17 6.06
N CYS A 288 -19.64 -21.25 6.86
CA CYS A 288 -20.97 -20.74 6.52
C CYS A 288 -21.00 -19.20 6.49
N CYS A 289 -20.27 -18.53 7.39
CA CYS A 289 -20.03 -17.08 7.33
C CYS A 289 -19.36 -16.72 6.00
N LEU A 290 -18.31 -17.44 5.62
CA LEU A 290 -17.65 -17.25 4.32
C LEU A 290 -18.60 -17.50 3.13
N TYR A 291 -19.34 -18.60 3.14
CA TYR A 291 -20.25 -18.95 2.04
C TYR A 291 -21.45 -18.01 1.90
N ARG A 292 -22.00 -17.49 3.00
CA ARG A 292 -23.16 -16.58 2.93
C ARG A 292 -22.77 -15.11 2.75
N VAL A 293 -21.60 -14.68 3.22
CA VAL A 293 -21.09 -13.31 2.99
C VAL A 293 -20.42 -13.17 1.61
N PHE A 294 -19.77 -14.21 1.10
CA PHE A 294 -18.99 -14.15 -0.16
C PHE A 294 -19.50 -15.10 -1.26
N GLY A 295 -20.71 -15.67 -1.09
CA GLY A 295 -21.24 -16.82 -1.85
C GLY A 295 -21.36 -16.70 -3.37
N ALA A 296 -21.28 -15.48 -3.92
CA ALA A 296 -21.26 -15.25 -5.37
C ALA A 296 -19.84 -15.24 -5.98
N GLN A 297 -18.79 -15.19 -5.16
CA GLN A 297 -17.40 -14.96 -5.59
C GLN A 297 -16.53 -16.24 -5.63
N PHE A 298 -17.07 -17.43 -5.29
CA PHE A 298 -16.26 -18.63 -5.01
C PHE A 298 -16.81 -19.92 -5.65
N GLU A 299 -16.11 -20.47 -6.65
CA GLU A 299 -16.20 -21.91 -7.02
C GLU A 299 -15.50 -22.82 -5.98
N LEU A 300 -14.68 -22.25 -5.09
CA LEU A 300 -13.89 -22.92 -4.06
C LEU A 300 -14.69 -23.30 -2.78
N ALA A 301 -15.98 -22.97 -2.68
CA ALA A 301 -16.82 -23.34 -1.54
C ALA A 301 -16.97 -24.87 -1.37
N SER A 302 -17.05 -25.60 -2.50
CA SER A 302 -17.02 -27.08 -2.52
C SER A 302 -15.71 -27.63 -1.93
N ASP A 303 -14.61 -26.92 -2.18
CA ASP A 303 -13.25 -27.25 -1.74
C ASP A 303 -12.99 -26.94 -0.26
N LEU A 304 -13.72 -25.99 0.32
CA LEU A 304 -13.72 -25.67 1.75
C LEU A 304 -14.66 -26.60 2.54
N LEU A 305 -15.82 -26.94 1.99
CA LEU A 305 -16.74 -27.93 2.56
C LEU A 305 -16.09 -29.33 2.61
N THR A 306 -15.22 -29.68 1.65
CA THR A 306 -14.41 -30.90 1.68
C THR A 306 -13.33 -30.90 2.76
N VAL A 307 -12.90 -29.74 3.30
CA VAL A 307 -11.99 -29.68 4.46
C VAL A 307 -12.72 -30.04 5.76
N ALA A 308 -14.01 -29.69 5.87
CA ALA A 308 -14.87 -30.04 7.01
C ALA A 308 -15.34 -31.52 6.99
N ASN A 309 -15.48 -32.11 5.80
CA ASN A 309 -16.10 -33.44 5.62
C ASN A 309 -15.35 -34.63 6.29
N PRO A 310 -14.00 -34.73 6.29
CA PRO A 310 -13.28 -35.83 6.93
C PRO A 310 -13.29 -35.83 8.47
N LEU A 311 -13.58 -34.69 9.10
CA LEU A 311 -13.67 -34.57 10.56
C LEU A 311 -14.97 -35.18 11.11
N ARG A 312 -16.03 -35.20 10.27
CA ARG A 312 -17.30 -35.88 10.55
C ARG A 312 -17.15 -37.41 10.63
N ASN A 313 -16.32 -38.01 9.77
CA ASN A 313 -16.23 -39.47 9.62
C ASN A 313 -15.41 -40.20 10.71
N ARG A 314 -14.77 -39.50 11.66
CA ARG A 314 -14.02 -40.15 12.76
C ARG A 314 -14.87 -40.50 13.98
N VAL A 315 -16.09 -39.96 14.09
CA VAL A 315 -17.00 -40.22 15.22
C VAL A 315 -17.92 -41.43 14.95
N ASP A 316 -18.06 -41.85 13.69
CA ASP A 316 -19.13 -42.77 13.24
C ASP A 316 -18.80 -44.27 13.25
N ARG A 317 -17.78 -44.73 14.01
CA ARG A 317 -17.45 -46.17 14.10
C ARG A 317 -17.94 -46.90 15.35
N ARG A 318 -18.74 -46.29 16.24
CA ARG A 318 -19.18 -46.97 17.48
C ARG A 318 -20.65 -46.90 17.88
N THR A 319 -21.55 -46.34 17.08
CA THR A 319 -22.99 -46.36 17.41
C THR A 319 -23.84 -46.72 16.19
N SER A 320 -24.01 -48.03 16.00
CA SER A 320 -25.03 -48.61 15.12
C SER A 320 -26.39 -48.50 15.82
N SER A 321 -27.13 -47.43 15.54
CA SER A 321 -28.59 -47.30 15.68
C SER A 321 -28.87 -45.82 15.73
N TYR A 322 -29.23 -45.22 14.60
CA TYR A 322 -30.02 -43.99 14.38
C TYR A 322 -29.65 -43.49 12.98
N ARG A 323 -30.26 -44.12 11.97
CA ARG A 323 -30.41 -43.49 10.65
C ARG A 323 -31.47 -42.41 10.81
N THR A 324 -31.06 -41.14 10.79
CA THR A 324 -31.95 -40.02 10.51
C THR A 324 -31.44 -39.30 9.27
N ASP A 325 -32.33 -39.24 8.29
CA ASP A 325 -32.16 -38.65 6.98
C ASP A 325 -31.88 -37.15 7.08
N PHE A 326 -30.63 -36.75 6.84
CA PHE A 326 -30.27 -35.39 6.44
C PHE A 326 -29.31 -35.48 5.25
N ALA A 327 -29.87 -35.88 4.11
CA ALA A 327 -29.26 -35.68 2.81
C ALA A 327 -29.53 -34.23 2.38
N TRP A 328 -28.49 -33.39 2.34
CA TRP A 328 -28.58 -32.08 1.68
C TRP A 328 -28.72 -32.32 0.17
N GLN A 329 -29.96 -32.31 -0.31
CA GLN A 329 -30.29 -32.29 -1.72
C GLN A 329 -30.02 -30.88 -2.25
N LEU A 330 -28.84 -30.67 -2.83
CA LEU A 330 -28.53 -29.49 -3.64
C LEU A 330 -29.44 -29.52 -4.88
N SER A 331 -30.43 -28.63 -4.95
CA SER A 331 -31.19 -28.38 -6.17
C SER A 331 -30.44 -27.35 -7.04
N PRO A 332 -30.04 -27.68 -8.29
CA PRO A 332 -29.35 -26.76 -9.18
C PRO A 332 -30.39 -26.03 -10.05
N THR A 333 -30.95 -24.94 -9.55
CA THR A 333 -31.72 -24.01 -10.39
C THR A 333 -31.37 -22.58 -10.01
N PHE A 334 -30.27 -22.06 -10.57
CA PHE A 334 -30.00 -20.62 -10.60
C PHE A 334 -30.50 -20.04 -11.93
N PRO A 335 -31.13 -18.85 -11.95
CA PRO A 335 -31.41 -18.13 -13.18
C PRO A 335 -30.09 -17.72 -13.83
N SER A 336 -29.90 -18.10 -15.08
CA SER A 336 -28.70 -17.88 -15.90
C SER A 336 -28.25 -16.42 -16.07
N GLY A 337 -29.05 -15.43 -15.62
CA GLY A 337 -28.68 -14.01 -15.63
C GLY A 337 -27.74 -13.56 -14.50
N TRP A 338 -27.69 -14.29 -13.38
CA TRP A 338 -26.87 -13.90 -12.21
C TRP A 338 -25.40 -14.30 -12.36
N ILE A 339 -25.13 -15.40 -13.06
CA ILE A 339 -23.77 -15.87 -13.36
C ILE A 339 -23.07 -14.85 -14.28
N TYR A 340 -23.78 -14.26 -15.25
CA TYR A 340 -23.21 -13.22 -16.12
C TYR A 340 -22.90 -11.92 -15.37
N TYR A 341 -23.78 -11.44 -14.48
CA TYR A 341 -23.52 -10.24 -13.69
C TYR A 341 -22.42 -10.43 -12.62
N SER A 342 -22.33 -11.63 -12.03
CA SER A 342 -21.28 -11.96 -11.04
C SER A 342 -19.92 -12.21 -11.70
N ILE A 343 -19.88 -12.85 -12.87
CA ILE A 343 -18.64 -13.00 -13.65
C ILE A 343 -18.19 -11.66 -14.21
N ASP A 344 -19.10 -10.79 -14.67
CA ASP A 344 -18.71 -9.45 -15.12
C ASP A 344 -18.24 -8.59 -13.94
N SER A 345 -18.94 -8.56 -12.80
CA SER A 345 -18.48 -7.79 -11.63
C SER A 345 -17.22 -8.36 -10.97
N PHE A 346 -17.00 -9.68 -10.98
CA PHE A 346 -15.75 -10.32 -10.57
C PHE A 346 -14.64 -10.12 -11.61
N SER A 347 -14.95 -10.10 -12.90
CA SER A 347 -14.03 -9.69 -13.97
C SER A 347 -13.66 -8.22 -13.81
N TRP A 348 -14.60 -7.33 -13.49
CA TRP A 348 -14.35 -5.93 -13.19
C TRP A 348 -13.61 -5.74 -11.86
N ARG A 349 -13.85 -6.54 -10.82
CA ARG A 349 -13.15 -6.49 -9.51
C ARG A 349 -11.76 -7.11 -9.58
N THR A 350 -11.59 -8.25 -10.24
CA THR A 350 -10.26 -8.81 -10.55
C THR A 350 -9.54 -7.95 -11.57
N ALA A 351 -10.22 -7.30 -12.52
CA ALA A 351 -9.60 -6.34 -13.42
C ALA A 351 -9.33 -5.01 -12.72
N THR A 352 -10.10 -4.55 -11.74
CA THR A 352 -9.78 -3.32 -10.97
C THR A 352 -8.76 -3.58 -9.89
N ILE A 353 -8.75 -4.74 -9.23
CA ILE A 353 -7.67 -5.17 -8.33
C ILE A 353 -6.42 -5.50 -9.15
N SER A 354 -6.53 -6.17 -10.29
CA SER A 354 -5.40 -6.36 -11.20
C SER A 354 -4.98 -5.04 -11.81
N MET A 355 -5.88 -4.10 -12.10
CA MET A 355 -5.55 -2.77 -12.60
C MET A 355 -4.93 -1.94 -11.49
N MET A 356 -5.39 -1.99 -10.24
CA MET A 356 -4.81 -1.30 -9.09
C MET A 356 -3.49 -1.93 -8.68
N TYR A 357 -3.35 -3.26 -8.80
CA TYR A 357 -2.10 -3.98 -8.65
C TYR A 357 -1.15 -3.67 -9.80
N LEU A 358 -1.62 -3.59 -11.05
CA LEU A 358 -0.84 -3.19 -12.22
C LEU A 358 -0.48 -1.71 -12.15
N ILE A 359 -1.34 -0.84 -11.65
CA ILE A 359 -1.11 0.58 -11.39
C ILE A 359 -0.11 0.70 -10.25
N SER A 360 -0.27 -0.05 -9.16
CA SER A 360 0.66 -0.08 -8.04
C SER A 360 2.03 -0.60 -8.47
N LYS A 361 2.09 -1.68 -9.25
CA LYS A 361 3.32 -2.21 -9.87
C LYS A 361 3.89 -1.25 -10.91
N ALA A 362 3.05 -0.58 -11.70
CA ALA A 362 3.48 0.45 -12.64
C ALA A 362 3.99 1.69 -11.90
N LEU A 363 3.44 2.07 -10.76
CA LEU A 363 3.93 3.15 -9.91
C LEU A 363 5.20 2.73 -9.14
N GLN A 364 5.31 1.46 -8.76
CA GLN A 364 6.44 0.94 -7.99
C GLN A 364 7.67 0.67 -8.87
N TYR A 365 7.47 0.22 -10.11
CA TYR A 365 8.57 -0.14 -11.02
C TYR A 365 8.62 0.74 -12.28
N GLY A 366 7.46 1.11 -12.84
CA GLY A 366 7.38 1.93 -14.05
C GLY A 366 7.61 3.43 -13.79
N ALA A 367 7.09 3.98 -12.69
CA ALA A 367 7.24 5.41 -12.40
C ALA A 367 8.69 5.82 -12.10
N PRO A 368 9.48 5.07 -11.30
CA PRO A 368 10.91 5.29 -11.19
C PRO A 368 11.62 5.30 -12.55
N PHE A 369 11.35 4.31 -13.40
CA PHE A 369 11.96 4.21 -14.73
C PHE A 369 11.62 5.41 -15.61
N PHE A 370 10.34 5.80 -15.67
CA PHE A 370 9.90 6.96 -16.43
C PHE A 370 10.49 8.26 -15.88
N ILE A 371 10.49 8.45 -14.55
CA ILE A 371 11.07 9.65 -13.92
C ILE A 371 12.55 9.76 -14.28
N ILE A 372 13.31 8.68 -14.13
CA ILE A 372 14.73 8.59 -14.46
C ILE A 372 15.00 8.87 -15.95
N THR A 373 14.18 8.33 -16.85
CA THR A 373 14.38 8.47 -18.31
C THR A 373 13.80 9.76 -18.89
N SER A 374 12.88 10.42 -18.19
CA SER A 374 12.18 11.61 -18.66
C SER A 374 13.09 12.74 -19.14
N PRO A 375 14.18 13.12 -18.44
CA PRO A 375 15.02 14.23 -18.91
C PRO A 375 15.71 13.87 -20.22
N VAL A 376 16.09 12.60 -20.41
CA VAL A 376 16.69 12.15 -21.67
C VAL A 376 15.69 12.29 -22.78
N THR A 377 14.48 11.74 -22.62
CA THR A 377 13.46 11.75 -23.67
C THR A 377 12.95 13.16 -23.99
N SER A 378 12.80 14.03 -22.99
CA SER A 378 12.27 15.38 -23.18
C SER A 378 13.22 16.31 -23.92
N TYR A 379 14.53 16.09 -23.82
CA TYR A 379 15.54 16.98 -24.41
C TYR A 379 16.37 16.34 -25.53
N ALA A 380 16.35 15.01 -25.70
CA ALA A 380 17.08 14.32 -26.77
C ALA A 380 16.75 14.89 -28.15
N ASP A 381 15.46 15.07 -28.46
CA ASP A 381 15.03 15.61 -29.75
C ASP A 381 15.54 17.05 -29.97
N GLN A 382 15.59 17.86 -28.91
CA GLN A 382 16.12 19.23 -28.98
C GLN A 382 17.63 19.22 -29.23
N ILE A 383 18.38 18.37 -28.52
CA ILE A 383 19.84 18.20 -28.70
C ILE A 383 20.13 17.77 -30.15
N ILE A 384 19.42 16.75 -30.63
CA ILE A 384 19.58 16.22 -31.99
C ILE A 384 19.20 17.28 -33.01
N SER A 385 18.10 18.00 -32.80
CA SER A 385 17.61 19.05 -33.69
C SER A 385 18.62 20.20 -33.84
N ILE A 386 19.13 20.74 -32.73
CA ILE A 386 20.11 21.84 -32.76
C ILE A 386 21.39 21.40 -33.45
N ASN A 387 21.88 20.19 -33.15
CA ASN A 387 23.10 19.67 -33.76
C ASN A 387 22.93 19.38 -35.26
N ARG A 388 21.78 18.84 -35.68
CA ARG A 388 21.48 18.54 -37.09
C ARG A 388 21.29 19.81 -37.90
N ASN A 389 20.56 20.78 -37.35
CA ASN A 389 20.24 22.04 -38.03
C ASN A 389 21.36 23.08 -37.92
N ARG A 390 22.42 22.79 -37.15
CA ARG A 390 23.56 23.67 -36.90
C ARG A 390 23.15 25.07 -36.45
N SER A 391 22.04 25.16 -35.72
CA SER A 391 21.48 26.42 -35.26
C SER A 391 20.67 26.19 -33.99
N SER A 392 20.91 27.03 -32.98
CA SER A 392 20.09 27.12 -31.77
C SER A 392 19.09 28.29 -31.81
N ALA A 393 18.82 28.86 -32.99
CA ALA A 393 17.86 29.95 -33.14
C ALA A 393 16.46 29.53 -32.65
N GLY A 394 15.81 30.36 -31.84
CA GLY A 394 14.50 30.06 -31.24
C GLY A 394 14.54 29.17 -29.99
N PHE A 395 15.70 28.61 -29.63
CA PHE A 395 15.87 27.88 -28.36
C PHE A 395 16.33 28.80 -27.24
N SER A 396 15.75 28.65 -26.05
CA SER A 396 16.17 29.41 -24.88
C SER A 396 17.17 28.67 -24.01
N LEU A 397 18.26 29.37 -23.74
CA LEU A 397 19.31 28.92 -22.85
C LEU A 397 18.90 28.97 -21.38
N ASP A 398 17.81 29.67 -21.03
CA ASP A 398 17.30 29.71 -19.65
C ASP A 398 16.76 28.35 -19.19
N ILE A 399 16.34 27.49 -20.12
CA ILE A 399 15.87 26.14 -19.79
C ILE A 399 17.03 25.32 -19.18
N PRO A 400 18.19 25.18 -19.83
CA PRO A 400 19.36 24.57 -19.20
C PRO A 400 19.78 25.23 -17.88
N LEU A 401 19.70 26.55 -17.76
CA LEU A 401 20.05 27.25 -16.51
C LEU A 401 19.20 26.76 -15.32
N ILE A 402 17.88 26.85 -15.47
CA ILE A 402 16.92 26.54 -14.42
C ILE A 402 17.05 25.06 -14.02
N MET A 403 17.12 24.18 -15.02
CA MET A 403 17.21 22.74 -14.79
C MET A 403 18.54 22.34 -14.15
N LEU A 404 19.66 22.98 -14.52
CA LEU A 404 20.97 22.72 -13.91
C LEU A 404 21.03 23.20 -12.46
N ILE A 405 20.60 24.43 -12.19
CA ILE A 405 20.60 24.99 -10.83
C ILE A 405 19.73 24.12 -9.91
N ALA A 406 18.49 23.83 -10.32
CA ALA A 406 17.56 23.00 -9.54
C ALA A 406 18.12 21.60 -9.29
N SER A 407 18.70 20.96 -10.31
CA SER A 407 19.19 19.58 -10.18
C SER A 407 20.46 19.48 -9.35
N ILE A 408 21.38 20.45 -9.45
CA ILE A 408 22.55 20.53 -8.56
C ILE A 408 22.08 20.69 -7.11
N MET A 409 21.15 21.60 -6.83
CA MET A 409 20.60 21.79 -5.48
C MET A 409 19.93 20.53 -4.94
N LYS A 410 19.18 19.79 -5.77
CA LYS A 410 18.58 18.50 -5.40
C LYS A 410 19.63 17.48 -4.96
N VAL A 411 20.78 17.39 -5.65
CA VAL A 411 21.87 16.47 -5.27
C VAL A 411 22.43 16.83 -3.89
N PHE A 412 22.67 18.12 -3.60
CA PHE A 412 23.12 18.55 -2.27
C PHE A 412 22.05 18.37 -1.19
N TYR A 413 20.78 18.56 -1.53
CA TYR A 413 19.65 18.31 -0.62
C TYR A 413 19.63 16.85 -0.15
N TRP A 414 19.94 15.90 -1.04
CA TRP A 414 19.93 14.48 -0.71
C TRP A 414 20.94 14.10 0.39
N PHE A 415 22.13 14.72 0.39
CA PHE A 415 23.14 14.47 1.43
C PHE A 415 22.71 14.92 2.84
N GLY A 416 21.80 15.90 2.93
CA GLY A 416 21.24 16.35 4.21
C GLY A 416 19.90 15.70 4.58
N ALA A 417 19.12 15.29 3.59
CA ALA A 417 17.84 14.63 3.76
C ALA A 417 17.67 13.53 2.70
N TYR A 418 17.92 12.28 3.09
CA TYR A 418 17.82 11.13 2.21
C TYR A 418 16.38 10.97 1.70
N TYR A 419 16.17 11.22 0.42
CA TYR A 419 14.93 10.96 -0.31
C TYR A 419 15.12 9.87 -1.37
N ASP A 420 14.04 9.43 -2.01
CA ASP A 420 14.05 8.31 -2.97
C ASP A 420 15.20 8.39 -4.00
N VAL A 421 15.92 7.28 -4.14
CA VAL A 421 17.12 7.16 -4.99
C VAL A 421 16.79 7.44 -6.46
N SER A 422 15.58 7.12 -6.92
CA SER A 422 15.13 7.38 -8.30
C SER A 422 15.12 8.87 -8.61
N LEU A 423 14.77 9.71 -7.64
CA LEU A 423 14.78 11.17 -7.78
C LEU A 423 16.19 11.74 -7.76
N LEU A 424 17.10 11.14 -6.99
CA LEU A 424 18.53 11.49 -7.03
C LEU A 424 19.11 11.14 -8.40
N VAL A 425 18.86 9.93 -8.89
CA VAL A 425 19.32 9.47 -10.21
C VAL A 425 18.74 10.37 -11.31
N GLN A 426 17.46 10.73 -11.24
CA GLN A 426 16.86 11.71 -12.14
C GLN A 426 17.61 13.04 -12.13
N ALA A 427 17.94 13.60 -10.95
CA ALA A 427 18.67 14.86 -10.84
C ALA A 427 20.06 14.76 -11.49
N VAL A 428 20.80 13.67 -11.26
CA VAL A 428 22.11 13.42 -11.86
C VAL A 428 22.03 13.30 -13.39
N ILE A 429 21.07 12.54 -13.91
CA ILE A 429 20.83 12.42 -15.36
C ILE A 429 20.44 13.78 -15.95
N THR A 430 19.59 14.53 -15.27
CA THR A 430 19.18 15.88 -15.70
C THR A 430 20.39 16.79 -15.83
N ILE A 431 21.33 16.77 -14.87
CA ILE A 431 22.57 17.53 -14.96
C ILE A 431 23.36 17.15 -16.23
N GLY A 432 23.56 15.85 -16.48
CA GLY A 432 24.28 15.37 -17.66
C GLY A 432 23.62 15.81 -18.97
N VAL A 433 22.32 15.58 -19.12
CA VAL A 433 21.55 15.96 -20.32
C VAL A 433 21.60 17.47 -20.54
N GLN A 434 21.44 18.27 -19.50
CA GLN A 434 21.41 19.73 -19.61
C GLN A 434 22.80 20.32 -19.88
N ILE A 435 23.88 19.71 -19.41
CA ILE A 435 25.25 20.08 -19.82
C ILE A 435 25.43 19.84 -21.31
N VAL A 436 24.98 18.68 -21.83
CA VAL A 436 25.06 18.37 -23.27
C VAL A 436 24.22 19.35 -24.08
N LEU A 437 22.97 19.60 -23.67
CA LEU A 437 22.09 20.55 -24.35
C LEU A 437 22.66 21.97 -24.34
N LEU A 438 23.16 22.45 -23.20
CA LEU A 438 23.81 23.75 -23.09
C LEU A 438 25.02 23.85 -24.02
N LYS A 439 25.88 22.83 -24.03
CA LYS A 439 27.05 22.78 -24.91
C LYS A 439 26.64 22.85 -26.39
N VAL A 440 25.74 21.98 -26.81
CA VAL A 440 25.27 21.93 -28.21
C VAL A 440 24.59 23.25 -28.60
N ALA A 441 23.83 23.87 -27.72
CA ALA A 441 23.19 25.16 -27.97
C ALA A 441 24.22 26.30 -28.07
N LEU A 442 25.26 26.32 -27.23
CA LEU A 442 26.32 27.32 -27.30
C LEU A 442 27.20 27.16 -28.55
N ASP A 443 27.52 25.93 -28.94
CA ASP A 443 28.36 25.63 -30.12
C ASP A 443 27.67 25.98 -31.45
N ASN A 444 26.33 25.95 -31.47
CA ASN A 444 25.51 26.21 -32.67
C ASN A 444 24.74 27.53 -32.59
N ARG A 445 25.20 28.50 -31.79
CA ARG A 445 24.49 29.78 -31.62
C ARG A 445 24.55 30.62 -32.91
N PRO A 446 23.42 31.17 -33.39
CA PRO A 446 23.42 32.01 -34.59
C PRO A 446 24.31 33.25 -34.39
N SER A 447 25.02 33.67 -35.45
CA SER A 447 25.86 34.87 -35.40
C SER A 447 25.00 36.09 -35.05
N PRO A 448 25.49 36.99 -34.17
CA PRO A 448 24.75 38.18 -33.78
C PRO A 448 24.57 39.10 -35.00
N GLY A 449 23.41 39.00 -35.65
CA GLY A 449 23.12 39.74 -36.88
C GLY A 449 21.90 39.27 -37.69
N ILE A 450 21.39 38.04 -37.51
CA ILE A 450 20.21 37.56 -38.23
C ILE A 450 18.97 37.69 -37.34
N LYS A 451 18.26 38.83 -37.47
CA LYS A 451 16.89 38.99 -36.96
C LYS A 451 15.92 38.22 -37.86
N SER A 452 15.88 36.89 -37.73
CA SER A 452 14.74 36.11 -38.25
C SER A 452 13.78 35.89 -37.09
N GLY A 453 12.64 36.59 -37.16
CA GLY A 453 11.63 36.64 -36.12
C GLY A 453 11.04 35.28 -35.71
N ILE A 454 10.33 35.33 -34.60
CA ILE A 454 9.82 34.25 -33.74
C ILE A 454 10.83 33.87 -32.65
N GLU A 455 11.03 34.81 -31.72
CA GLU A 455 11.69 34.58 -30.45
C GLU A 455 10.70 33.89 -29.48
N HIS A 456 10.71 32.55 -29.44
CA HIS A 456 10.26 31.83 -28.25
C HIS A 456 11.40 31.81 -27.23
N THR A 457 11.70 32.98 -26.68
CA THR A 457 12.56 33.12 -25.51
C THR A 457 11.65 33.18 -24.27
N PRO A 458 11.52 32.11 -23.47
CA PRO A 458 11.08 32.22 -22.09
C PRO A 458 11.91 33.34 -21.45
N PHE A 459 11.24 34.27 -20.78
CA PHE A 459 11.84 35.40 -20.05
C PHE A 459 12.51 36.54 -20.86
N SER A 460 12.34 36.63 -22.18
CA SER A 460 12.72 37.86 -22.95
C SER A 460 11.57 38.87 -23.06
N ASN A 461 10.32 38.39 -23.10
CA ASN A 461 9.14 39.22 -23.37
C ASN A 461 8.77 40.21 -22.25
N LEU A 462 9.64 40.39 -21.25
CA LEU A 462 9.59 41.51 -20.30
C LEU A 462 10.17 42.81 -20.89
N ASP A 463 10.68 42.77 -22.13
CA ASP A 463 11.23 43.94 -22.83
C ASP A 463 10.18 44.97 -23.28
N ALA A 464 8.88 44.72 -23.05
CA ALA A 464 7.87 45.77 -23.17
C ALA A 464 7.94 46.81 -22.02
N GLY A 465 8.80 46.59 -21.01
CA GLY A 465 8.88 47.44 -19.81
C GLY A 465 10.22 47.41 -19.04
N GLY A 466 11.37 47.52 -19.73
CA GLY A 466 12.51 48.28 -19.19
C GLY A 466 13.40 47.69 -18.07
N LEU A 467 13.57 46.37 -17.93
CA LEU A 467 14.59 45.79 -17.03
C LEU A 467 15.49 44.79 -17.76
N SER A 468 16.54 45.30 -18.40
CA SER A 468 17.65 44.50 -18.93
C SER A 468 18.29 43.67 -17.81
N ARG A 469 18.59 42.39 -18.06
CA ARG A 469 19.22 41.52 -17.07
C ARG A 469 20.55 42.11 -16.57
N PRO A 470 20.78 42.21 -15.24
CA PRO A 470 22.04 42.71 -14.72
C PRO A 470 23.22 41.92 -15.30
N TYR A 471 24.24 42.63 -15.79
CA TYR A 471 25.46 42.04 -16.36
C TYR A 471 25.24 41.06 -17.54
N GLU A 472 24.12 41.21 -18.27
CA GLU A 472 23.73 40.26 -19.32
C GLU A 472 23.72 38.81 -18.81
N PHE A 473 23.27 38.61 -17.56
CA PHE A 473 23.33 37.31 -16.90
C PHE A 473 22.68 36.23 -17.77
N TRP A 474 23.47 35.17 -18.02
CA TRP A 474 23.11 34.05 -18.89
C TRP A 474 22.86 34.39 -20.37
N GLN A 475 23.22 35.59 -20.81
CA GLN A 475 23.12 36.08 -22.19
C GLN A 475 24.52 36.43 -22.78
N TRP A 476 25.59 35.96 -22.14
CA TRP A 476 26.97 36.27 -22.53
C TRP A 476 27.32 35.79 -23.93
N LYS A 477 28.17 36.57 -24.63
CA LYS A 477 28.63 36.23 -25.99
C LYS A 477 29.53 34.99 -26.04
N ASN A 478 30.41 34.84 -25.05
CA ASN A 478 31.36 33.73 -24.97
C ASN A 478 30.76 32.55 -24.21
N ALA A 479 31.15 31.32 -24.55
CA ALA A 479 30.72 30.13 -23.81
C ALA A 479 31.38 29.99 -22.44
N ARG A 480 32.61 30.49 -22.26
CA ARG A 480 33.41 30.34 -21.03
C ARG A 480 32.69 30.82 -19.74
N PRO A 481 32.05 32.00 -19.70
CA PRO A 481 31.30 32.47 -18.52
C PRO A 481 30.21 31.52 -18.03
N TYR A 482 29.53 30.79 -18.92
CA TYR A 482 28.50 29.81 -18.55
C TYR A 482 29.07 28.68 -17.69
N TRP A 483 30.18 28.09 -18.16
CA TRP A 483 30.86 27.02 -17.45
C TRP A 483 31.50 27.49 -16.15
N MET A 484 32.06 28.70 -16.13
CA MET A 484 32.62 29.31 -14.91
C MET A 484 31.53 29.55 -13.87
N PHE A 485 30.36 30.06 -14.27
CA PHE A 485 29.23 30.23 -13.36
C PHE A 485 28.80 28.91 -12.72
N LEU A 486 28.61 27.85 -13.51
CA LEU A 486 28.21 26.54 -13.00
C LEU A 486 29.25 25.95 -12.03
N ALA A 487 30.54 26.09 -12.36
CA ALA A 487 31.63 25.65 -11.50
C ALA A 487 31.67 26.43 -10.18
N TYR A 488 31.54 27.76 -10.22
CA TYR A 488 31.48 28.58 -9.00
C TYR A 488 30.24 28.31 -8.18
N PHE A 489 29.09 28.07 -8.82
CA PHE A 489 27.85 27.72 -8.13
C PHE A 489 27.98 26.41 -7.37
N ALA A 490 28.48 25.34 -8.01
CA ALA A 490 28.71 24.06 -7.37
C ALA A 490 29.78 24.13 -6.27
N ALA A 491 30.87 24.87 -6.49
CA ALA A 491 31.92 25.05 -5.48
C ALA A 491 31.40 25.83 -4.25
N SER A 492 30.62 26.89 -4.47
CA SER A 492 30.02 27.69 -3.40
C SER A 492 29.00 26.88 -2.61
N LEU A 493 28.15 26.09 -3.30
CA LEU A 493 27.24 25.16 -2.63
C LEU A 493 28.00 24.11 -1.82
N THR A 494 29.08 23.56 -2.35
CA THR A 494 29.93 22.60 -1.62
C THR A 494 30.49 23.22 -0.34
N PHE A 495 31.03 24.44 -0.45
CA PHE A 495 31.56 25.17 0.70
C PHE A 495 30.50 25.45 1.77
N ILE A 496 29.33 25.98 1.35
CA ILE A 496 28.21 26.24 2.26
C ILE A 496 27.71 24.94 2.89
N HIS A 497 27.59 23.86 2.11
CA HIS A 497 27.09 22.58 2.59
C HIS A 497 28.02 21.96 3.63
N VAL A 498 29.34 21.99 3.40
CA VAL A 498 30.32 21.53 4.40
C VAL A 498 30.23 22.34 5.69
N LEU A 499 29.97 23.64 5.60
CA LEU A 499 29.87 24.52 6.77
C LEU A 499 28.53 24.45 7.50
N MET A 500 27.43 24.09 6.82
CA MET A 500 26.07 24.21 7.35
C MET A 500 25.29 22.89 7.35
N SER A 501 25.92 21.76 7.02
CA SER A 501 25.28 20.44 6.94
C SER A 501 24.60 20.00 8.23
N TYR A 502 25.05 20.49 9.38
CA TYR A 502 24.43 20.23 10.68
C TYR A 502 23.11 20.99 10.93
N SER A 503 22.76 21.98 10.10
CA SER A 503 21.57 22.79 10.27
C SER A 503 20.40 22.26 9.42
N GLN A 504 19.38 21.70 10.09
CA GLN A 504 18.18 21.21 9.41
C GLN A 504 17.47 22.32 8.61
N THR A 505 17.44 23.55 9.14
CA THR A 505 16.83 24.70 8.45
C THR A 505 17.52 24.99 7.11
N TYR A 506 18.84 24.87 7.04
CA TYR A 506 19.57 25.03 5.78
C TYR A 506 19.23 23.92 4.79
N ILE A 507 19.20 22.66 5.25
CA ILE A 507 18.85 21.50 4.40
C ILE A 507 17.43 21.64 3.85
N ASP A 508 16.45 22.00 4.68
CA ASP A 508 15.07 22.19 4.27
C ASP A 508 14.95 23.35 3.27
N LEU A 509 15.59 24.50 3.56
CA LEU A 509 15.59 25.66 2.66
C LEU A 509 16.23 25.32 1.31
N LEU A 510 17.34 24.59 1.31
CA LEU A 510 18.01 24.12 0.11
C LEU A 510 17.06 23.25 -0.75
N GLY A 511 16.32 22.33 -0.12
CA GLY A 511 15.32 21.51 -0.78
C GLY A 511 14.17 22.32 -1.37
N TYR A 512 13.52 23.17 -0.56
CA TYR A 512 12.40 24.01 -1.01
C TYR A 512 12.80 24.96 -2.14
N VAL A 513 13.94 25.63 -2.03
CA VAL A 513 14.41 26.57 -3.07
C VAL A 513 14.79 25.80 -4.34
N GLY A 514 15.55 24.71 -4.22
CA GLY A 514 15.99 23.92 -5.38
C GLY A 514 14.82 23.35 -6.18
N LEU A 515 13.77 22.88 -5.49
CA LEU A 515 12.56 22.36 -6.11
C LEU A 515 11.65 23.46 -6.65
N ALA A 516 11.53 24.59 -5.96
CA ALA A 516 10.71 25.72 -6.42
C ALA A 516 11.25 26.36 -7.71
N ILE A 517 12.58 26.40 -7.89
CA ILE A 517 13.20 26.91 -9.13
C ILE A 517 12.71 26.12 -10.34
N GLU A 518 12.69 24.79 -10.27
CA GLU A 518 12.13 23.94 -11.33
C GLU A 518 10.60 24.10 -11.42
N ALA A 519 9.92 24.21 -10.27
CA ALA A 519 8.47 24.29 -10.21
C ALA A 519 7.87 25.50 -10.93
N THR A 520 8.63 26.59 -11.02
CA THR A 520 8.22 27.84 -11.66
C THR A 520 8.44 27.87 -13.17
N LEU A 521 9.07 26.85 -13.76
CA LEU A 521 9.38 26.80 -15.19
C LEU A 521 8.17 27.02 -16.13
N PRO A 522 6.94 26.57 -15.81
CA PRO A 522 5.77 26.82 -16.67
C PRO A 522 5.27 28.29 -16.67
N LEU A 523 5.58 29.08 -15.64
CA LEU A 523 5.02 30.43 -15.44
C LEU A 523 5.27 31.42 -16.60
N PRO A 524 6.46 31.49 -17.22
CA PRO A 524 6.70 32.43 -18.32
C PRO A 524 5.82 32.13 -19.52
N GLN A 525 5.60 30.84 -19.81
CA GLN A 525 4.71 30.43 -20.89
C GLN A 525 3.27 30.80 -20.58
N ILE A 526 2.84 30.61 -19.33
CA ILE A 526 1.50 31.02 -18.86
C ILE A 526 1.27 32.52 -19.08
N ILE A 527 2.26 33.33 -18.69
CA ILE A 527 2.21 34.80 -18.84
C ILE A 527 2.22 35.18 -20.33
N ALA A 528 3.10 34.57 -21.14
CA ALA A 528 3.20 34.86 -22.57
C ALA A 528 1.89 34.53 -23.32
N ASN A 529 1.28 33.38 -23.03
CA ASN A 529 -0.02 32.98 -23.59
C ASN A 529 -1.13 33.95 -23.17
N HIS A 530 -1.15 34.38 -21.91
CA HIS A 530 -2.14 35.33 -21.42
C HIS A 530 -2.00 36.71 -22.09
N SER A 531 -0.77 37.23 -22.18
CA SER A 531 -0.47 38.53 -22.79
C SER A 531 -0.72 38.55 -24.29
N SER A 532 -0.36 37.47 -25.00
CA SER A 532 -0.57 37.35 -26.46
C SER A 532 -1.98 36.90 -26.84
N ARG A 533 -2.78 36.40 -25.88
CA ARG A 533 -4.08 35.75 -26.09
C ARG A 533 -4.03 34.69 -27.20
N SER A 534 -2.90 34.03 -27.36
CA SER A 534 -2.65 33.05 -28.41
C SER A 534 -1.76 31.93 -27.91
N CYS A 535 -2.04 30.70 -28.36
CA CYS A 535 -1.15 29.54 -28.18
C CYS A 535 -0.53 29.09 -29.52
N LYS A 536 -0.40 30.00 -30.49
CA LYS A 536 0.16 29.70 -31.81
C LYS A 536 1.63 29.25 -31.66
N GLY A 537 1.96 28.08 -32.21
CA GLY A 537 3.28 27.43 -32.08
C GLY A 537 3.36 26.38 -30.95
N PHE A 538 2.39 26.37 -30.03
CA PHE A 538 2.35 25.40 -28.95
C PHE A 538 1.78 24.06 -29.45
N ARG A 539 2.55 22.98 -29.38
CA ARG A 539 2.12 21.66 -29.87
C ARG A 539 1.27 20.96 -28.82
N LEU A 540 0.10 20.45 -29.22
CA LEU A 540 -0.78 19.66 -28.34
C LEU A 540 -0.06 18.48 -27.69
N SER A 541 0.85 17.82 -28.41
CA SER A 541 1.63 16.69 -27.88
C SER A 541 2.53 17.09 -26.70
N VAL A 542 3.04 18.32 -26.68
CA VAL A 542 3.90 18.82 -25.60
C VAL A 542 3.07 19.10 -24.35
N VAL A 543 1.91 19.73 -24.51
CA VAL A 543 0.96 19.97 -23.41
C VAL A 543 0.50 18.66 -22.79
N ALA A 544 0.13 17.68 -23.62
CA ALA A 544 -0.27 16.37 -23.17
C ALA A 544 0.86 15.65 -22.42
N ALA A 545 2.11 15.75 -22.90
CA ALA A 545 3.26 15.15 -22.24
C ALA A 545 3.56 15.77 -20.87
N TRP A 546 3.42 17.09 -20.74
CA TRP A 546 3.59 17.81 -19.48
C TRP A 546 2.52 17.43 -18.45
N VAL A 547 1.24 17.52 -18.83
CA VAL A 547 0.13 17.12 -17.95
C VAL A 547 0.23 15.65 -17.53
N LEU A 548 0.54 14.75 -18.48
CA LEU A 548 0.66 13.32 -18.18
C LEU A 548 1.86 13.05 -17.27
N GLY A 549 3.01 13.65 -17.57
CA GLY A 549 4.24 13.47 -16.78
C GLY A 549 4.11 13.97 -15.35
N ASP A 550 3.53 15.16 -15.15
CA ASP A 550 3.35 15.75 -13.83
C ASP A 550 2.25 15.07 -13.02
N THR A 551 1.16 14.64 -13.67
CA THR A 551 0.16 13.79 -13.02
C THR A 551 0.79 12.49 -12.54
N MET A 552 1.63 11.85 -13.36
CA MET A 552 2.27 10.60 -12.99
C MET A 552 3.31 10.78 -11.88
N LYS A 553 4.11 11.85 -11.92
CA LYS A 553 5.06 12.22 -10.86
C LYS A 553 4.31 12.49 -9.55
N LEU A 554 3.20 13.22 -9.60
CA LEU A 554 2.36 13.50 -8.44
C LEU A 554 1.76 12.20 -7.86
N SER A 555 1.23 11.31 -8.71
CA SER A 555 0.73 10.00 -8.27
C SER A 555 1.82 9.18 -7.58
N TYR A 556 3.05 9.17 -8.12
CA TYR A 556 4.18 8.50 -7.49
C TYR A 556 4.54 9.11 -6.12
N PHE A 557 4.47 10.43 -5.94
CA PHE A 557 4.81 11.08 -4.66
C PHE A 557 3.81 10.85 -3.52
N PHE A 558 2.53 10.61 -3.85
CA PHE A 558 1.45 10.40 -2.88
C PHE A 558 1.09 8.93 -2.68
N PHE A 559 1.19 8.11 -3.72
CA PHE A 559 0.78 6.70 -3.69
C PHE A 559 1.96 5.72 -3.84
N GLY A 560 3.18 6.22 -4.10
CA GLY A 560 4.38 5.40 -4.08
C GLY A 560 4.69 4.89 -2.68
N GLY A 561 5.13 3.64 -2.57
CA GLY A 561 5.49 3.02 -1.29
C GLY A 561 6.81 3.52 -0.67
N GLN A 562 7.42 4.57 -1.23
CA GLN A 562 8.71 5.11 -0.82
C GLN A 562 8.55 6.50 -0.19
N PHE A 563 9.44 6.83 0.75
CA PHE A 563 9.39 8.13 1.43
C PHE A 563 9.82 9.27 0.50
N VAL A 564 8.95 10.27 0.35
CA VAL A 564 9.20 11.48 -0.45
C VAL A 564 8.93 12.72 0.42
N PRO A 565 9.90 13.64 0.58
CA PRO A 565 9.73 14.85 1.39
C PRO A 565 8.60 15.77 0.91
N TRP A 566 8.00 16.52 1.84
CA TRP A 566 6.91 17.46 1.53
C TRP A 566 7.29 18.55 0.51
N ALA A 567 8.55 18.96 0.45
CA ALA A 567 9.04 19.90 -0.56
C ALA A 567 8.76 19.41 -2.00
N PHE A 568 8.99 18.11 -2.27
CA PHE A 568 8.71 17.50 -3.56
C PHE A 568 7.21 17.45 -3.87
N ARG A 569 6.40 17.10 -2.87
CA ARG A 569 4.94 17.01 -3.01
C ARG A 569 4.33 18.37 -3.35
N LEU A 570 4.66 19.40 -2.57
CA LEU A 570 4.12 20.76 -2.77
C LEU A 570 4.55 21.35 -4.12
N CYS A 571 5.81 21.18 -4.50
CA CYS A 571 6.30 21.67 -5.79
C CYS A 571 5.66 20.92 -6.97
N ALA A 572 5.51 19.59 -6.89
CA ALA A 572 4.83 18.82 -7.92
C ALA A 572 3.34 19.18 -8.05
N MET A 573 2.65 19.43 -6.93
CA MET A 573 1.28 19.94 -6.97
C MET A 573 1.21 21.28 -7.70
N PHE A 574 2.14 22.20 -7.40
CA PHE A 574 2.19 23.50 -8.08
C PHE A 574 2.45 23.36 -9.58
N GLN A 575 3.43 22.55 -9.99
CA GLN A 575 3.72 22.30 -11.41
C GLN A 575 2.51 21.70 -12.15
N CYS A 576 1.90 20.68 -11.55
CA CYS A 576 0.71 20.03 -12.08
C CYS A 576 -0.43 21.06 -12.30
N VAL A 577 -0.69 21.94 -11.33
CA VAL A 577 -1.68 23.03 -11.48
C VAL A 577 -1.31 23.98 -12.61
N CYS A 578 -0.04 24.38 -12.72
CA CYS A 578 0.42 25.23 -13.81
C CYS A 578 0.23 24.58 -15.19
N ASP A 579 0.54 23.28 -15.33
CA ASP A 579 0.43 22.55 -16.59
C ASP A 579 -1.02 22.30 -16.99
N PHE A 580 -1.90 22.01 -16.02
CA PHE A 580 -3.34 22.00 -16.26
C PHE A 580 -3.85 23.38 -16.72
N TYR A 581 -3.35 24.46 -16.13
CA TYR A 581 -3.71 25.82 -16.54
C TYR A 581 -3.21 26.15 -17.95
N LEU A 582 -2.01 25.69 -18.34
CA LEU A 582 -1.53 25.77 -19.73
C LEU A 582 -2.42 24.98 -20.69
N GLY A 583 -2.88 23.80 -20.29
CA GLY A 583 -3.86 23.01 -21.05
C GLY A 583 -5.18 23.76 -21.24
N PHE A 584 -5.65 24.43 -20.19
CA PHE A 584 -6.83 25.29 -20.26
C PHE A 584 -6.63 26.49 -21.20
N GLN A 585 -5.50 27.19 -21.11
CA GLN A 585 -5.15 28.28 -22.03
C GLN A 585 -5.09 27.79 -23.48
N PHE A 586 -4.49 26.62 -23.71
CA PHE A 586 -4.43 26.01 -25.04
C PHE A 586 -5.82 25.76 -25.61
N TYR A 587 -6.74 25.22 -24.81
CA TYR A 587 -8.12 24.99 -25.22
C TYR A 587 -8.88 26.29 -25.51
N LEU A 588 -8.65 27.35 -24.72
CA LEU A 588 -9.32 28.65 -24.90
C LEU A 588 -8.80 29.45 -26.09
N TYR A 589 -7.48 29.47 -26.30
CA TYR A 589 -6.84 30.33 -27.30
C TYR A 589 -6.60 29.62 -28.65
N THR A 590 -6.93 28.34 -28.77
CA THR A 590 -6.92 27.61 -30.06
C THR A 590 -8.26 27.79 -30.78
N PRO A 591 -8.30 28.35 -32.01
CA PRO A 591 -9.54 28.54 -32.74
C PRO A 591 -10.22 27.20 -33.05
N ARG A 592 -11.51 27.06 -32.72
CA ARG A 592 -12.33 25.94 -33.20
C ARG A 592 -12.73 26.21 -34.65
N VAL A 593 -12.26 25.40 -35.57
CA VAL A 593 -12.75 25.43 -36.95
C VAL A 593 -14.21 24.96 -36.94
N ALA A 594 -15.15 25.88 -37.12
CA ALA A 594 -16.56 25.60 -37.30
C ALA A 594 -16.86 25.37 -38.79
N GLY A 595 -17.26 24.16 -39.15
CA GLY A 595 -18.09 23.82 -40.32
C GLY A 595 -17.51 24.05 -41.72
N SER A 596 -17.16 22.96 -42.41
CA SER A 596 -17.33 22.84 -43.87
C SER A 596 -17.79 21.41 -44.19
N PRO A 597 -18.74 21.20 -45.12
CA PRO A 597 -19.41 19.92 -45.28
C PRO A 597 -18.52 18.87 -45.93
N ARG A 598 -18.80 17.61 -45.59
CA ARG A 598 -18.28 16.39 -46.22
C ARG A 598 -18.15 16.56 -47.74
N ASN A 599 -16.94 16.46 -48.25
CA ASN A 599 -16.70 15.81 -49.54
C ASN A 599 -15.55 14.81 -49.38
N GLN A 600 -15.88 13.57 -49.71
CA GLN A 600 -14.91 12.50 -49.94
C GLN A 600 -14.05 12.90 -51.14
N GLU A 601 -12.74 13.03 -50.94
CA GLU A 601 -11.74 12.75 -51.97
C GLU A 601 -10.34 12.66 -51.32
N GLY A 602 -9.63 11.58 -51.62
CA GLY A 602 -8.17 11.56 -51.66
C GLY A 602 -7.40 11.41 -50.34
N TRP A 603 -7.04 10.16 -50.03
CA TRP A 603 -5.74 9.91 -49.40
C TRP A 603 -4.64 10.42 -50.33
N GLY A 604 -3.81 11.37 -49.88
CA GLY A 604 -2.57 11.73 -50.56
C GLY A 604 -2.18 13.21 -50.47
N THR A 605 -1.05 13.45 -49.79
CA THR A 605 -0.07 14.54 -50.06
C THR A 605 -0.49 16.01 -49.92
N GLU A 606 -0.11 16.62 -48.79
CA GLU A 606 0.93 17.68 -48.75
C GLU A 606 1.32 17.93 -47.28
N GLU A 607 2.21 17.11 -46.76
CA GLU A 607 3.02 17.43 -45.58
C GLU A 607 4.04 18.48 -46.02
N LYS A 608 3.61 19.75 -46.08
CA LYS A 608 4.54 20.87 -46.27
C LYS A 608 5.25 21.12 -44.95
N ASP A 609 6.47 20.60 -44.90
CA ASP A 609 7.61 21.14 -44.17
C ASP A 609 7.52 22.67 -44.04
N ILE A 610 7.05 23.14 -42.89
CA ILE A 610 7.39 24.46 -42.38
C ILE A 610 8.04 24.22 -41.01
N ARG A 611 9.37 24.27 -41.11
CA ARG A 611 10.41 24.43 -40.09
C ARG A 611 9.94 24.97 -38.74
N MET A 612 10.55 24.39 -37.72
CA MET A 612 10.67 24.87 -36.33
C MET A 612 10.25 26.34 -36.14
N THR A 613 9.19 26.51 -35.37
CA THR A 613 8.85 27.74 -34.66
C THR A 613 8.65 27.39 -33.22
#